data_AF-M1P5X2-F1
#
_entry.id   AF-M1P5X2-F1
#
_cell.length_a   1.000
_cell.length_b   1.000
_cell.length_c   1.000
_cell.angle_alpha   90.00
_cell.angle_beta   90.00
_cell.angle_gamma   90.00
#
_symmetry.space_group_name_H-M   'P 1'
#
loop_
_entity.id
_entity.type
_entity.pdbx_description
1 polymer ?
#
loop_
_entity_poly.entity_id
_entity_poly.type
_entity_poly.pdbx_seq_one_letter_code
_entity_poly.pdbx_strand_id
1 'polypeptide(L)'
;MNLNIETSRRIELIDITSEVKEEVRISGVREGVCIISTRHTTAGIIVNENENGLREDILNMLERLVPQGAGYRHDRIDNNADSHLKAILLGSSEALPIVKGELELGTWQSIFFAEMDGPRKKEEIKKCEKILKGCPEILPERIFQPY
;
A
#
# COMPACT_ATOMS: atom_id res chain seq x y z
N MET A 1 9.69 -8.07 8.32
CA MET A 1 10.19 -8.70 7.07
C MET A 1 10.20 -7.62 5.99
N ASN A 2 11.06 -7.73 4.98
CA ASN A 2 11.11 -6.78 3.85
C ASN A 2 10.64 -7.50 2.57
N LEU A 3 9.73 -6.88 1.82
CA LEU A 3 9.42 -7.31 0.45
C LEU A 3 10.38 -6.60 -0.50
N ASN A 4 11.00 -7.35 -1.41
CA ASN A 4 11.84 -6.80 -2.46
C ASN A 4 10.99 -6.64 -3.72
N ILE A 5 10.75 -5.40 -4.11
CA ILE A 5 9.93 -5.10 -5.29
C ILE A 5 10.80 -4.40 -6.31
N GLU A 6 10.68 -4.82 -7.56
CA GLU A 6 11.35 -4.17 -8.70
C GLU A 6 10.29 -3.45 -9.53
N THR A 7 10.56 -2.19 -9.88
CA THR A 7 9.67 -1.37 -10.70
C THR A 7 10.31 -1.12 -12.05
N SER A 8 9.50 -1.19 -13.10
CA SER A 8 9.94 -1.11 -14.49
C SER A 8 9.56 0.22 -15.16
N ARG A 9 8.59 0.93 -14.57
CA ARG A 9 8.07 2.20 -15.06
C ARG A 9 8.20 3.28 -13.98
N ARG A 10 8.18 4.55 -14.40
CA ARG A 10 8.19 5.68 -13.46
C ARG A 10 6.99 5.67 -12.53
N ILE A 11 5.82 5.40 -13.08
CA ILE A 11 4.57 5.30 -12.34
C ILE A 11 4.02 3.89 -12.54
N GLU A 12 3.84 3.15 -11.45
CA GLU A 12 3.46 1.74 -11.50
C GLU A 12 2.68 1.30 -10.25
N LEU A 13 1.59 0.56 -10.45
CA LEU A 13 0.88 -0.15 -9.38
C LEU A 13 1.28 -1.62 -9.42
N ILE A 14 1.89 -2.09 -8.34
CA ILE A 14 2.35 -3.47 -8.19
C ILE A 14 1.46 -4.15 -7.16
N ASP A 15 0.74 -5.20 -7.58
CA ASP A 15 -0.06 -6.02 -6.67
C ASP A 15 0.89 -6.82 -5.77
N ILE A 16 0.79 -6.59 -4.46
CA ILE A 16 1.59 -7.28 -3.44
C ILE A 16 0.71 -8.16 -2.55
N THR A 17 -0.54 -8.43 -2.95
CA THR A 17 -1.53 -9.11 -2.11
C THR A 17 -1.08 -10.51 -1.70
N SER A 18 -0.52 -11.29 -2.62
CA SER A 18 -0.03 -12.66 -2.35
C SER A 18 1.09 -12.67 -1.31
N GLU A 19 2.05 -11.78 -1.49
CA GLU A 19 3.19 -11.57 -0.62
C GLU A 19 2.70 -11.08 0.74
N VAL A 20 1.68 -10.21 0.76
CA VAL A 20 1.04 -9.74 2.00
C VAL A 20 0.39 -10.91 2.77
N LYS A 21 -0.40 -11.75 2.09
CA LYS A 21 -1.05 -12.92 2.70
C LYS A 21 -0.03 -13.94 3.22
N GLU A 22 1.03 -14.20 2.44
CA GLU A 22 2.02 -15.21 2.82
C GLU A 22 2.75 -14.87 4.12
N GLU A 23 3.14 -13.61 4.37
CA GLU A 23 3.77 -13.33 5.67
C GLU A 23 2.78 -13.29 6.82
N VAL A 24 1.50 -12.98 6.58
CA VAL A 24 0.49 -13.15 7.63
C VAL A 24 0.43 -14.61 8.04
N ARG A 25 0.41 -15.53 7.06
CA ARG A 25 0.47 -16.96 7.27
C ARG A 25 1.74 -17.38 8.02
N ILE A 26 2.93 -16.93 7.60
CA ILE A 26 4.22 -17.23 8.24
C ILE A 26 4.28 -16.67 9.67
N SER A 27 3.66 -15.52 9.95
CA SER A 27 3.67 -14.89 11.26
C SER A 27 2.99 -15.71 12.35
N GLY A 28 2.07 -16.61 11.98
CA GLY A 28 1.27 -17.42 12.91
C GLY A 28 0.28 -16.61 13.76
N VAL A 29 0.07 -15.33 13.46
CA VAL A 29 -0.91 -14.49 14.16
C VAL A 29 -2.31 -14.90 13.75
N ARG A 30 -3.17 -15.18 14.74
CA ARG A 30 -4.56 -15.59 14.49
C ARG A 30 -5.54 -14.43 14.49
N GLU A 31 -5.38 -13.49 15.41
CA GLU A 31 -6.23 -12.32 15.57
C GLU A 31 -5.34 -11.09 15.80
N GLY A 32 -5.51 -10.04 15.00
CA GLY A 32 -4.70 -8.83 15.12
C GLY A 32 -4.82 -7.88 13.93
N VAL A 33 -3.78 -7.05 13.75
CA VAL A 33 -3.70 -6.07 12.65
C VAL A 33 -2.38 -6.24 11.91
N CYS A 34 -2.46 -6.32 10.58
CA CYS A 34 -1.33 -6.23 9.66
C CYS A 34 -1.14 -4.76 9.25
N ILE A 35 0.04 -4.21 9.50
CA ILE A 35 0.40 -2.86 9.02
C ILE A 35 1.43 -3.02 7.91
N ILE A 36 1.09 -2.54 6.72
CA ILE A 36 1.99 -2.47 5.56
C ILE A 36 2.41 -1.02 5.38
N SER A 37 3.71 -0.76 5.26
CA SER A 37 4.20 0.61 5.09
C SER A 37 5.41 0.69 4.18
N THR A 38 5.50 1.75 3.39
CA THR A 38 6.72 2.11 2.66
C THR A 38 7.53 3.14 3.44
N ARG A 39 8.86 3.09 3.32
CA ARG A 39 9.78 4.12 3.82
C ARG A 39 10.15 5.16 2.76
N HIS A 40 9.64 4.98 1.55
CA HIS A 40 9.90 5.84 0.42
C HIS A 40 8.91 7.01 0.43
N THR A 41 9.43 8.22 0.28
CA THR A 41 8.65 9.46 0.30
C THR A 41 8.02 9.80 -1.05
N THR A 42 8.27 8.98 -2.06
CA THR A 42 7.77 9.06 -3.45
C THR A 42 6.93 7.85 -3.84
N ALA A 43 6.53 7.02 -2.88
CA ALA A 43 5.69 5.86 -3.11
C ALA A 43 4.57 5.79 -2.06
N GLY A 44 3.52 5.01 -2.35
CA GLY A 44 2.40 4.80 -1.45
C GLY A 44 2.00 3.33 -1.31
N ILE A 45 1.12 3.06 -0.34
CA ILE A 45 0.43 1.78 -0.19
C ILE A 45 -1.06 2.07 -0.30
N ILE A 46 -1.76 1.37 -1.18
CA ILE A 46 -3.22 1.55 -1.36
C ILE A 46 -3.94 0.20 -1.41
N VAL A 47 -5.22 0.20 -1.06
CA VAL A 47 -6.11 -0.97 -1.20
C VAL A 47 -7.26 -0.64 -2.14
N ASN A 48 -7.39 -1.39 -3.24
CA ASN A 48 -8.45 -1.18 -4.22
C ASN A 48 -8.67 -2.43 -5.09
N GLU A 49 -9.53 -2.34 -6.10
CA GLU A 49 -9.80 -3.42 -7.05
C GLU A 49 -8.66 -3.64 -8.04
N ASN A 50 -8.32 -4.92 -8.23
CA ASN A 50 -7.38 -5.37 -9.24
C ASN A 50 -8.07 -5.57 -10.59
N GLU A 51 -8.41 -4.44 -11.22
CA GLU A 51 -8.91 -4.36 -12.58
C GLU A 51 -7.99 -3.42 -13.38
N ASN A 52 -7.63 -3.79 -14.61
CA ASN A 52 -6.61 -3.07 -15.37
C ASN A 52 -7.04 -1.65 -15.75
N GLY A 53 -8.29 -1.45 -16.18
CA GLY A 53 -8.83 -0.13 -16.49
C GLY A 53 -8.85 0.79 -15.27
N LEU A 54 -9.31 0.30 -14.12
CA LEU A 54 -9.32 1.08 -12.88
C LEU A 54 -7.91 1.46 -12.43
N ARG A 55 -6.93 0.56 -12.57
CA ARG A 55 -5.52 0.87 -12.28
C ARG A 55 -5.03 2.03 -13.17
N GLU A 56 -5.36 2.02 -14.46
CA GLU A 56 -5.03 3.12 -15.37
C GLU A 56 -5.77 4.41 -15.00
N ASP A 57 -7.05 4.33 -14.62
CA ASP A 57 -7.83 5.48 -14.15
C ASP A 57 -7.23 6.12 -12.89
N ILE A 58 -6.75 5.31 -11.94
CA ILE A 58 -6.04 5.80 -10.74
C ILE A 58 -4.79 6.58 -11.15
N LEU A 59 -3.96 6.02 -12.03
CA LEU A 59 -2.73 6.68 -12.48
C LEU A 59 -3.03 7.98 -13.25
N ASN A 60 -4.04 7.95 -14.14
CA ASN A 60 -4.50 9.11 -14.88
C ASN A 60 -5.05 10.21 -13.97
N MET A 61 -5.80 9.83 -12.93
CA MET A 61 -6.31 10.76 -11.93
C MET A 61 -5.15 11.44 -11.19
N LEU A 62 -4.16 10.69 -10.72
CA LEU A 62 -2.99 11.25 -10.03
C LEU A 62 -2.20 12.21 -10.93
N GLU A 63 -2.05 11.89 -12.20
CA GLU A 63 -1.37 12.77 -13.16
C GLU A 63 -2.15 14.07 -13.42
N ARG A 64 -3.49 14.01 -13.44
CA ARG A 64 -4.33 15.23 -13.54
C ARG A 64 -4.27 16.10 -12.29
N LEU A 65 -4.25 15.48 -11.10
CA LEU A 65 -4.20 16.20 -9.82
C LEU A 65 -2.83 16.80 -9.55
N VAL A 66 -1.77 16.07 -9.91
CA VAL A 66 -0.37 16.43 -9.65
C VAL A 66 0.44 16.17 -10.93
N PRO A 67 0.31 17.05 -11.94
CA PRO A 67 1.00 16.87 -13.20
C PRO A 67 2.52 16.98 -13.04
N GLN A 68 3.26 16.16 -13.78
CA GLN A 68 4.72 16.24 -13.81
C GLN A 68 5.17 17.58 -14.39
N GLY A 69 6.21 18.18 -13.80
CA GLY A 69 6.83 19.39 -14.34
C GLY A 69 5.96 20.65 -14.26
N ALA A 70 4.98 20.69 -13.36
CA ALA A 70 4.10 21.85 -13.15
C ALA A 70 4.79 23.10 -12.53
N GLY A 71 6.13 23.12 -12.51
CA GLY A 71 6.93 24.21 -11.95
C GLY A 71 7.05 24.15 -10.42
N TYR A 72 7.11 22.94 -9.84
CA TYR A 72 7.23 22.80 -8.40
C TYR A 72 8.57 23.33 -7.91
N ARG A 73 8.60 23.87 -6.68
CA ARG A 73 9.84 24.43 -6.12
C ARG A 73 10.89 23.38 -5.83
N HIS A 74 10.48 22.16 -5.50
CA HIS A 74 11.39 21.04 -5.26
C HIS A 74 12.09 20.61 -6.56
N ASP A 75 11.51 20.90 -7.73
CA ASP A 75 12.13 20.61 -9.04
C ASP A 75 13.43 21.41 -9.29
N ARG A 76 13.78 22.34 -8.38
CA ARG A 76 15.06 23.06 -8.37
C ARG A 76 16.20 22.26 -7.73
N ILE A 77 15.87 21.19 -7.00
CA ILE A 77 16.80 20.35 -6.23
C ILE A 77 16.87 18.95 -6.85
N ASP A 78 15.71 18.37 -7.17
CA ASP A 78 15.56 17.08 -7.84
C ASP A 78 14.49 17.19 -8.96
N ASN A 79 14.04 16.13 -9.60
CA ASN A 79 13.03 16.17 -10.69
C ASN A 79 11.78 15.30 -10.44
N ASN A 80 11.47 15.05 -9.17
CA ASN A 80 10.42 14.16 -8.70
C ASN A 80 9.46 14.81 -7.68
N ALA A 81 9.31 16.13 -7.73
CA ALA A 81 8.38 16.81 -6.83
C ALA A 81 6.94 16.29 -6.97
N ASP A 82 6.53 15.95 -8.20
CA ASP A 82 5.22 15.36 -8.44
C ASP A 82 5.08 14.00 -7.75
N SER A 83 6.13 13.19 -7.71
CA SER A 83 6.13 11.87 -7.08
C SER A 83 5.93 11.97 -5.57
N HIS A 84 6.58 12.94 -4.92
CA HIS A 84 6.34 13.25 -3.51
C HIS A 84 4.89 13.68 -3.24
N LEU A 85 4.36 14.57 -4.07
CA LEU A 85 3.01 15.08 -3.92
C LEU A 85 1.94 14.00 -4.19
N LYS A 86 2.14 13.13 -5.19
CA LYS A 86 1.31 11.94 -5.43
C LYS A 86 1.36 10.99 -4.23
N ALA A 87 2.54 10.74 -3.67
CA ALA A 87 2.69 9.89 -2.48
C ALA A 87 1.97 10.45 -1.24
N ILE A 88 1.91 11.77 -1.07
CA ILE A 88 1.11 12.42 -0.01
C ILE A 88 -0.39 12.10 -0.17
N LEU A 89 -0.91 12.09 -1.40
CA LEU A 89 -2.31 11.79 -1.67
C LEU A 89 -2.64 10.31 -1.43
N LEU A 90 -1.70 9.41 -1.70
CA LEU A 90 -1.88 7.97 -1.55
C LEU A 90 -1.73 7.51 -0.10
N GLY A 91 -0.81 8.12 0.65
CA GLY A 91 -0.43 7.65 1.98
C GLY A 91 0.65 6.57 1.94
N SER A 92 1.45 6.50 3.01
CA SER A 92 2.61 5.60 3.09
C SER A 92 2.32 4.26 3.76
N SER A 93 1.10 4.03 4.27
CA SER A 93 0.77 2.82 5.01
C SER A 93 -0.71 2.47 5.00
N GLU A 94 -1.00 1.18 5.14
CA GLU A 94 -2.34 0.62 5.31
C GLU A 94 -2.39 -0.32 6.52
N ALA A 95 -3.52 -0.34 7.21
CA ALA A 95 -3.77 -1.19 8.38
C ALA A 95 -4.97 -2.10 8.12
N LEU A 96 -4.73 -3.41 8.09
CA LEU A 96 -5.71 -4.42 7.70
C LEU A 96 -5.91 -5.47 8.81
N PRO A 97 -7.15 -5.90 9.08
CA PRO A 97 -7.41 -6.91 10.10
C PRO A 97 -6.84 -8.28 9.71
N ILE A 98 -6.44 -9.04 10.73
CA ILE A 98 -6.14 -10.47 10.64
C ILE A 98 -7.18 -11.19 11.48
N VAL A 99 -7.95 -12.08 10.85
CA VAL A 99 -9.03 -12.85 11.49
C VAL A 99 -8.84 -14.33 11.15
N LYS A 100 -8.87 -15.20 12.16
CA LYS A 100 -8.66 -16.65 12.02
C LYS A 100 -7.35 -17.03 11.30
N GLY A 101 -6.33 -16.19 11.39
CA GLY A 101 -5.03 -16.43 10.76
C GLY A 101 -4.92 -15.93 9.32
N GLU A 102 -5.96 -15.31 8.78
CA GLU A 102 -6.02 -14.82 7.41
C GLU A 102 -6.15 -13.30 7.40
N LEU A 103 -5.59 -12.66 6.38
CA LEU A 103 -5.78 -11.23 6.15
C LEU A 103 -7.22 -11.00 5.66
N GLU A 104 -7.97 -10.19 6.40
CA GLU A 104 -9.37 -9.91 6.09
C GLU A 104 -9.46 -8.80 5.03
N LEU A 105 -9.74 -9.22 3.81
CA LEU A 105 -9.95 -8.37 2.64
C LEU A 105 -11.34 -8.66 2.06
N GLY A 106 -12.01 -7.61 1.56
CA GLY A 106 -13.20 -7.75 0.74
C GLY A 106 -12.91 -8.47 -0.59
N THR A 107 -13.95 -8.98 -1.24
CA THR A 107 -13.84 -9.75 -2.50
C THR A 107 -13.01 -9.04 -3.58
N TRP A 108 -13.14 -7.72 -3.65
CA TRP A 108 -12.49 -6.87 -4.66
C TRP A 108 -11.33 -6.07 -4.08
N GLN A 109 -10.82 -6.40 -2.89
CA GLN A 109 -9.69 -5.68 -2.32
C GLN A 109 -8.37 -6.41 -2.61
N SER A 110 -7.51 -5.74 -3.35
CA SER A 110 -6.09 -6.04 -3.53
C SER A 110 -5.24 -4.92 -2.93
N ILE A 111 -4.03 -5.26 -2.53
CA ILE A 111 -3.07 -4.36 -1.90
C ILE A 111 -2.00 -4.03 -2.94
N PHE A 112 -1.78 -2.74 -3.17
CA PHE A 112 -0.80 -2.26 -4.14
C PHE A 112 0.32 -1.49 -3.47
N PHE A 113 1.53 -1.75 -3.93
CA PHE A 113 2.60 -0.75 -3.87
C PHE A 113 2.47 0.19 -5.06
N ALA A 114 2.36 1.48 -4.77
CA ALA A 114 2.23 2.52 -5.76
C ALA A 114 3.56 3.26 -5.91
N GLU A 115 4.33 2.91 -6.93
CA GLU A 115 5.57 3.59 -7.33
C GLU A 115 5.24 4.85 -8.14
N MET A 116 5.82 5.99 -7.78
CA MET A 116 5.66 7.25 -8.51
C MET A 116 6.98 7.85 -9.02
N ASP A 117 8.13 7.25 -8.69
CA ASP A 117 9.48 7.72 -9.05
C ASP A 117 10.41 6.56 -9.49
N GLY A 118 9.86 5.64 -10.27
CA GLY A 118 10.58 4.50 -10.87
C GLY A 118 11.36 4.85 -12.15
N PRO A 119 11.99 3.87 -12.82
CA PRO A 119 12.15 2.48 -12.39
C PRO A 119 13.20 2.34 -11.27
N ARG A 120 12.99 1.37 -10.38
CA ARG A 120 13.86 1.08 -9.24
C ARG A 120 14.17 -0.41 -9.22
N LYS A 121 15.46 -0.74 -9.16
CA LYS A 121 15.93 -2.13 -9.24
C LYS A 121 15.55 -2.97 -8.02
N LYS A 122 15.40 -2.35 -6.84
CA LYS A 122 14.93 -2.96 -5.57
C LYS A 122 14.42 -1.87 -4.64
N GLU A 123 13.13 -1.90 -4.33
CA GLU A 123 12.48 -1.08 -3.31
C GLU A 123 12.27 -1.93 -2.05
N GLU A 124 12.52 -1.33 -0.87
CA GLU A 124 12.29 -1.99 0.42
C GLU A 124 10.91 -1.58 0.97
N ILE A 125 9.90 -2.43 0.82
CA ILE A 125 8.68 -2.28 1.60
C ILE A 125 8.88 -2.95 2.95
N LYS A 126 8.70 -2.17 4.02
CA LYS A 126 8.66 -2.69 5.37
C LYS A 126 7.29 -3.24 5.67
N LYS A 127 7.25 -4.54 5.87
CA LYS A 127 6.04 -5.23 6.26
C LYS A 127 6.07 -5.47 7.76
N CYS A 128 5.11 -4.86 8.46
CA CYS A 128 4.92 -4.93 9.90
C CYS A 128 6.11 -4.42 10.74
N GLU A 129 6.02 -3.19 11.26
CA GLU A 129 6.82 -2.81 12.43
C GLU A 129 6.18 -3.29 13.76
N LYS A 130 4.89 -3.65 13.74
CA LYS A 130 4.18 -4.21 14.89
C LYS A 130 2.93 -4.96 14.44
N ILE A 131 2.94 -6.29 14.51
CA ILE A 131 1.68 -7.03 14.56
C ILE A 131 1.18 -6.84 16.00
N LEU A 132 0.20 -5.96 16.18
CA LEU A 132 -0.52 -5.89 17.44
C LEU A 132 -1.30 -7.19 17.55
N LYS A 133 -0.76 -8.16 18.31
CA LYS A 133 -1.57 -9.26 18.82
C LYS A 133 -2.75 -8.62 19.53
N GLY A 134 -3.95 -8.88 19.03
CA GLY A 134 -5.18 -8.43 19.68
C GLY A 134 -5.12 -8.80 21.15
N CYS A 135 -5.42 -7.80 21.98
CA CYS A 135 -5.61 -7.96 23.42
C CYS A 135 -6.52 -9.19 23.65
N PRO A 136 -6.17 -10.14 24.53
CA PRO A 136 -6.90 -11.41 24.68
C PRO A 136 -8.36 -11.30 25.17
N GLU A 137 -8.97 -10.10 25.24
CA GLU A 137 -10.22 -9.86 25.95
C GLU A 137 -11.21 -8.87 25.29
N ILE A 138 -11.27 -8.76 23.96
CA ILE A 138 -12.41 -8.07 23.33
C ILE A 138 -13.07 -8.96 22.28
N LEU A 139 -13.83 -9.95 22.77
CA LEU A 139 -15.13 -10.25 22.16
C LEU A 139 -16.11 -9.21 22.73
N PRO A 140 -16.89 -8.55 21.87
CA PRO A 140 -18.24 -9.05 21.75
C PRO A 140 -18.77 -9.02 20.32
N GLU A 141 -19.69 -9.95 20.07
CA GLU A 141 -20.44 -10.28 18.85
C GLU A 141 -21.30 -9.14 18.27
N ARG A 142 -20.88 -7.86 18.35
CA ARG A 142 -21.74 -6.71 18.04
C ARG A 142 -21.19 -5.66 17.07
N ILE A 143 -20.01 -5.83 16.49
CA ILE A 143 -19.44 -4.80 15.58
C ILE A 143 -19.80 -5.03 14.11
N PHE A 144 -20.25 -6.24 13.73
CA PHE A 144 -20.66 -6.55 12.35
C PHE A 144 -22.11 -7.02 12.30
N GLN A 145 -23.06 -6.10 12.38
CA GLN A 145 -24.35 -6.28 11.71
C GLN A 145 -24.47 -5.25 10.59
N PRO A 146 -24.73 -5.67 9.33
CA PRO A 146 -25.01 -4.74 8.25
C PRO A 146 -26.34 -4.03 8.52
N TYR A 147 -26.38 -2.71 8.27
CA TYR A 147 -27.62 -1.94 8.19
C TYR A 147 -28.45 -2.36 6.96
#